data_AF-A0A816GVR6-F1
#
_entry.id   AF-A0A816GVR6-F1
#
_cell.length_a   1.000
_cell.length_b   1.000
_cell.length_c   1.000
_cell.angle_alpha   90.00
_cell.angle_beta   90.00
_cell.angle_gamma   90.00
#
_symmetry.space_group_name_H-M   'P 1'
#
loop_
_entity.id
_entity.type
_entity.pdbx_description
1 polymer ?
#
loop_
_entity_poly.entity_id
_entity_poly.type
_entity_poly.pdbx_seq_one_letter_code
_entity_poly.pdbx_strand_id
1 'polypeptide(L)'
;MNIRRHRHTTSMLSNGRILVTGELNVNTNLNSVELYDLSAGNWITTPNMNIERSQHTASIFANRKILVAGDYNGNSSINTAELY
;
A
#
# COMPACT_ATOMS: atom_id res chain seq x y z
N MET A 1 12.19 3.73 -4.58
CA MET A 1 11.23 3.83 -3.47
C MET A 1 11.82 4.83 -2.50
N ASN A 2 11.01 5.74 -1.98
CA ASN A 2 11.44 6.82 -1.09
C ASN A 2 11.41 6.39 0.38
N ILE A 3 10.56 5.43 0.75
CA ILE A 3 10.47 4.88 2.11
C ILE A 3 11.03 3.45 2.13
N ARG A 4 11.85 3.12 3.13
CA ARG A 4 12.32 1.73 3.28
C ARG A 4 11.16 0.83 3.68
N ARG A 5 11.04 -0.34 3.05
CA ARG A 5 9.96 -1.30 3.31
C ARG A 5 10.45 -2.74 3.44
N HIS A 6 9.81 -3.47 4.33
CA HIS A 6 9.91 -4.91 4.55
C HIS A 6 8.54 -5.55 4.30
N ARG A 7 8.51 -6.81 3.84
CA ARG A 7 7.27 -7.54 3.50
C ARG A 7 6.26 -6.69 2.72
N HIS A 8 6.77 -6.00 1.71
CA HIS A 8 5.96 -5.09 0.91
C HIS A 8 5.03 -5.89 -0.01
N THR A 9 3.82 -5.38 -0.20
CA THR A 9 2.88 -5.89 -1.20
C THR A 9 2.89 -4.94 -2.39
N THR A 10 2.82 -5.49 -3.60
CA THR A 10 2.68 -4.70 -4.83
C THR A 10 1.37 -5.01 -5.52
N SER A 11 0.77 -4.00 -6.14
CA SER A 11 -0.46 -4.17 -6.92
C SER A 11 -0.40 -3.30 -8.18
N MET A 12 -0.57 -3.93 -9.35
CA MET A 12 -0.52 -3.24 -10.63
C MET A 12 -1.82 -2.48 -10.89
N LEU A 13 -1.70 -1.24 -11.33
CA LEU A 13 -2.79 -0.34 -11.62
C LEU A 13 -3.07 -0.34 -13.12
N SER A 14 -4.35 -0.25 -13.51
CA SER A 14 -4.75 -0.21 -14.93
C SER A 14 -4.19 0.97 -15.73
N ASN A 15 -3.66 1.99 -15.04
CA ASN A 15 -2.98 3.15 -15.63
C ASN A 15 -1.46 3.01 -15.71
N GLY A 16 -0.91 1.79 -15.58
CA GLY A 16 0.54 1.54 -15.72
C GLY A 16 1.35 1.99 -14.51
N ARG A 17 0.73 2.14 -13.34
CA ARG A 17 1.44 2.43 -12.09
C ARG A 17 1.42 1.19 -11.19
N ILE A 18 2.32 1.12 -10.22
CA ILE A 18 2.37 0.04 -9.22
C ILE A 18 2.18 0.66 -7.85
N LEU A 19 1.15 0.24 -7.12
CA LEU A 19 1.01 0.60 -5.72
C LEU A 19 1.88 -0.29 -4.85
N VAL A 20 2.59 0.32 -3.91
CA VAL A 20 3.47 -0.37 -2.98
C VAL A 20 3.22 0.11 -1.55
N THR A 21 3.02 -0.87 -0.69
CA THR A 21 2.68 -0.73 0.73
C THR A 21 3.40 -1.83 1.52
N GLY A 22 3.41 -1.77 2.85
CA GLY A 22 4.05 -2.80 3.67
C GLY A 22 4.46 -2.32 5.05
N GLU A 23 5.47 -2.98 5.60
CA GLU A 23 6.04 -2.67 6.92
C GLU A 23 7.37 -1.92 6.76
N LEU A 24 7.86 -1.25 7.80
CA LEU A 24 9.23 -0.75 7.86
C LEU A 24 10.19 -1.88 8.26
N ASN A 25 9.76 -2.70 9.22
CA ASN A 25 10.46 -3.87 9.74
C ASN A 25 9.42 -4.82 10.40
N VAL A 26 9.87 -5.98 10.90
CA VAL A 26 8.98 -7.01 11.48
C VAL A 26 8.09 -6.50 12.63
N ASN A 27 8.46 -5.40 13.30
CA ASN A 27 7.75 -4.82 14.45
C ASN A 27 7.11 -3.46 14.14
N THR A 28 7.12 -2.99 12.89
CA THR A 28 6.64 -1.64 12.55
C THR A 28 5.88 -1.65 11.24
N ASN A 29 4.56 -1.60 11.33
CA ASN A 29 3.67 -1.41 10.20
C ASN A 29 3.78 0.03 9.66
N LEU A 30 3.61 0.22 8.36
CA LEU A 30 3.52 1.56 7.77
C LEU A 30 2.09 1.81 7.32
N ASN A 31 1.64 3.05 7.50
CA ASN A 31 0.45 3.57 6.82
C ASN A 31 0.80 4.30 5.52
N SER A 32 2.10 4.43 5.19
CA SER A 32 2.52 5.14 4.00
C SER A 32 2.27 4.32 2.73
N VAL A 33 1.86 5.02 1.68
CA VAL A 33 1.57 4.44 0.36
C VAL A 33 2.44 5.13 -0.69
N GLU A 34 3.11 4.34 -1.51
CA GLU A 34 3.89 4.85 -2.64
C GLU A 34 3.38 4.25 -3.94
N LEU A 35 3.39 5.05 -5.00
CA LEU A 35 3.14 4.59 -6.36
C LEU A 35 4.46 4.61 -7.14
N TYR A 36 4.74 3.58 -7.91
CA TYR A 36 5.77 3.61 -8.94
C TYR A 36 5.12 3.86 -10.29
N ASP A 37 5.51 4.92 -10.98
CA ASP A 37 5.06 5.21 -12.34
C ASP A 37 5.98 4.54 -13.35
N LEU A 38 5.47 3.52 -14.07
CA LEU A 38 6.27 2.79 -15.06
C LEU A 38 6.63 3.66 -16.27
N SER A 39 5.82 4.67 -16.59
CA SER A 39 6.05 5.55 -17.74
C SER A 39 7.13 6.58 -17.46
N ALA A 40 7.13 7.15 -16.25
CA ALA A 40 8.11 8.14 -15.81
C ALA A 40 9.32 7.53 -15.10
N GLY A 41 9.26 6.24 -14.76
CA GLY A 41 10.31 5.52 -14.04
C GLY A 41 10.57 6.05 -12.63
N ASN A 42 9.61 6.74 -12.01
CA ASN A 42 9.80 7.45 -10.75
C ASN A 42 8.81 7.01 -9.66
N TRP A 43 9.15 7.35 -8.41
CA TRP A 43 8.33 7.06 -7.24
C TRP A 43 7.53 8.30 -6.83
N ILE A 44 6.23 8.13 -6.64
CA ILE A 44 5.28 9.16 -6.25
C ILE A 44 4.80 8.84 -4.84
N THR A 45 5.07 9.75 -3.92
CA THR A 45 4.49 9.69 -2.56
C THR A 45 3.03 10.10 -2.64
N THR A 46 2.16 9.35 -1.97
CA THR A 46 0.73 9.63 -1.90
C THR A 46 0.33 9.86 -0.43
N PRO A 47 -0.85 10.46 -0.14
CA PRO A 47 -1.38 10.48 1.23
C PRO A 47 -1.26 9.13 1.95
N ASN A 48 -1.13 9.14 3.27
CA ASN A 48 -1.07 7.91 4.04
C ASN A 48 -2.48 7.30 4.20
N MET A 49 -2.56 5.99 4.42
CA MET A 49 -3.76 5.33 4.94
C MET A 49 -4.08 5.84 6.35
N ASN A 50 -5.33 5.71 6.76
CA ASN A 50 -5.76 6.05 8.12
C ASN A 50 -5.19 5.07 9.16
N ILE A 51 -4.98 3.82 8.76
CA ILE A 51 -4.46 2.75 9.63
C ILE A 51 -3.21 2.16 8.98
N GLU A 52 -2.24 1.80 9.81
CA GLU A 52 -1.05 1.05 9.40
C GLU A 52 -1.38 -0.40 9.07
N ARG A 53 -0.91 -0.90 7.92
CA ARG A 53 -1.36 -2.19 7.38
C ARG A 53 -0.20 -3.04 6.91
N SER A 54 -0.25 -4.35 7.17
CA SER A 54 0.66 -5.32 6.57
C SER A 54 -0.01 -6.63 6.17
N GLN A 55 0.69 -7.43 5.36
CA GLN A 55 0.17 -8.70 4.84
C GLN A 55 -1.18 -8.57 4.10
N HIS A 56 -1.48 -7.38 3.59
CA HIS A 56 -2.75 -7.04 2.95
C HIS A 56 -2.69 -7.23 1.43
N THR A 57 -3.87 -7.27 0.81
CA THR A 57 -4.02 -7.15 -0.64
C THR A 57 -4.51 -5.76 -1.00
N ALA A 58 -4.02 -5.19 -2.11
CA ALA A 58 -4.52 -3.92 -2.63
C ALA A 58 -5.08 -4.12 -4.04
N SER A 59 -6.19 -3.46 -4.35
CA SER A 59 -6.87 -3.53 -5.65
C SER A 59 -7.43 -2.18 -5.99
N ILE A 60 -7.09 -1.62 -7.16
CA ILE A 60 -7.63 -0.34 -7.60
C ILE A 60 -8.93 -0.54 -8.39
N PHE A 61 -9.92 0.27 -8.03
CA PHE A 61 -11.14 0.49 -8.82
C PHE A 61 -10.94 1.62 -9.84
N ALA A 62 -11.77 1.63 -10.89
CA ALA A 62 -11.87 2.78 -11.79
C ALA A 62 -12.04 4.09 -10.97
N ASN A 63 -11.47 5.19 -11.46
CA ASN A 63 -11.43 6.50 -10.82
C ASN A 63 -10.40 6.70 -9.69
N ARG A 64 -9.22 6.05 -9.77
CA ARG A 64 -8.06 6.28 -8.88
C ARG A 64 -8.29 5.88 -7.42
N LYS A 65 -9.33 5.09 -7.13
CA LYS A 65 -9.62 4.59 -5.79
C LYS A 65 -8.93 3.25 -5.55
N ILE A 66 -8.32 3.08 -4.40
CA ILE A 66 -7.59 1.88 -3.96
C ILE A 66 -8.41 1.23 -2.85
N LEU A 67 -8.86 0.00 -3.05
CA LEU A 67 -9.33 -0.85 -1.96
C LEU A 67 -8.14 -1.61 -1.40
N VAL A 68 -7.87 -1.42 -0.11
CA VAL A 68 -6.94 -2.26 0.66
C VAL A 68 -7.77 -3.18 1.54
N ALA A 69 -7.65 -4.50 1.37
CA ALA A 69 -8.48 -5.49 2.05
C ALA A 69 -7.67 -6.63 2.66
N GLY A 70 -8.06 -7.02 3.89
CA GLY A 70 -7.35 -7.98 4.73
C GLY A 70 -6.17 -7.31 5.41
N ASP A 71 -5.93 -7.59 6.69
CA ASP A 71 -4.89 -6.84 7.40
C ASP A 71 -4.40 -7.51 8.70
N TYR A 72 -3.20 -7.12 9.09
CA TYR A 72 -2.57 -7.28 10.39
C TYR A 72 -2.03 -5.91 10.82
N ASN A 73 -2.60 -5.30 11.86
CA ASN A 73 -2.23 -3.96 12.35
C ASN A 73 -1.01 -3.95 13.29
N GLY A 74 -0.15 -4.97 13.22
CA GLY A 74 0.96 -5.16 14.17
C GLY A 74 0.59 -5.90 15.45
N ASN A 75 -0.69 -5.89 15.86
CA ASN A 75 -1.17 -6.53 17.10
C ASN A 75 -2.20 -7.65 16.88
N SER A 76 -3.01 -7.56 15.82
CA SER A 76 -4.08 -8.52 15.53
C SER A 76 -4.44 -8.53 14.05
N SER A 77 -4.90 -9.68 13.54
CA SER A 77 -5.57 -9.72 12.24
C SER A 77 -6.86 -8.93 12.33
N ILE A 78 -7.02 -7.91 11.49
CA ILE A 78 -8.23 -7.10 11.46
C ILE A 78 -9.02 -7.37 10.18
N ASN A 79 -10.33 -7.52 10.35
CA ASN A 79 -11.31 -7.76 9.29
C ASN A 79 -11.82 -6.43 8.71
N THR A 80 -10.91 -5.49 8.45
CA THR A 80 -11.25 -4.17 7.88
C THR A 80 -10.73 -4.05 6.46
N ALA A 81 -11.38 -3.19 5.69
CA ALA A 81 -10.89 -2.73 4.40
C ALA A 81 -11.01 -1.21 4.34
N GLU A 82 -10.11 -0.57 3.60
CA GLU A 82 -10.09 0.88 3.44
C GLU A 82 -10.12 1.23 1.96
N LEU A 83 -10.99 2.18 1.63
CA LEU A 83 -11.04 2.80 0.32
C LEU A 83 -10.26 4.11 0.40
N TYR A 84 -9.21 4.17 -0.39
CA TYR A 84 -8.27 5.27 -0.48
C TYR A 84 -8.41 5.98 -1.82
#